data_AF-A0A2E0JII3-F1
#
_entry.id   AF-A0A2E0JII3-F1
#
_cell.length_a   1.000
_cell.length_b   1.000
_cell.length_c   1.000
_cell.angle_alpha   90.00
_cell.angle_beta   90.00
_cell.angle_gamma   90.00
#
_symmetry.space_group_name_H-M   'P 1'
#
loop_
_entity.id
_entity.type
_entity.pdbx_description
1 polymer ?
#
loop_
_entity_poly.entity_id
_entity_poly.type
_entity_poly.pdbx_seq_one_letter_code
_entity_poly.pdbx_strand_id
1 'polypeptide(L)'
;MGYLEFMEGASLVLCSLATFLWMAIGSLSRTTESEVLAQRVIAAICLTSAVLLFSLHYSGGEIWGSSKIARPFAVIAVMMALASVMNIKGKDVQGEANPHKIMKKNNDQ
;
A
#
# COMPACT_ATOMS: atom_id res chain seq x y z
N MET A 1 -26.28 -12.48 9.18
CA MET A 1 -25.04 -12.94 9.85
C MET A 1 -23.93 -13.25 8.84
N GLY A 2 -24.12 -14.14 7.86
CA GLY A 2 -23.02 -14.53 6.95
C GLY A 2 -22.37 -13.42 6.08
N TYR A 3 -23.11 -12.36 5.71
CA TYR A 3 -22.52 -11.25 4.93
C TYR A 3 -21.54 -10.40 5.77
N LEU A 4 -21.84 -10.18 7.06
CA LEU A 4 -20.96 -9.41 7.95
C LEU A 4 -19.67 -10.17 8.25
N GLU A 5 -19.78 -11.48 8.51
CA GLU A 5 -18.61 -12.36 8.71
C GLU A 5 -17.74 -12.45 7.44
N PHE A 6 -18.37 -12.49 6.27
CA PHE A 6 -17.65 -12.43 5.00
C PHE A 6 -16.90 -11.10 4.81
N MET A 7 -17.52 -9.97 5.13
CA MET A 7 -16.87 -8.66 5.08
C MET A 7 -15.72 -8.54 6.07
N GLU A 8 -15.88 -9.06 7.30
CA GLU A 8 -14.82 -9.13 8.30
C GLU A 8 -13.64 -9.95 7.76
N GLY A 9 -13.89 -11.18 7.33
CA GLY A 9 -12.87 -12.07 6.78
C GLY A 9 -12.17 -11.48 5.56
N ALA A 10 -12.92 -10.89 4.62
CA ALA A 10 -12.36 -10.24 3.44
C ALA A 10 -11.47 -9.05 3.83
N SER A 11 -11.89 -8.21 4.77
CA SER A 11 -11.10 -7.07 5.22
C SER A 11 -9.78 -7.50 5.89
N LEU A 12 -9.81 -8.55 6.71
CA LEU A 12 -8.64 -9.10 7.38
C LEU A 12 -7.67 -9.71 6.36
N VAL A 13 -8.16 -10.49 5.41
CA VAL A 13 -7.34 -11.07 4.33
C VAL A 13 -6.69 -9.98 3.48
N LEU A 14 -7.44 -8.95 3.08
CA LEU A 14 -6.90 -7.82 2.32
C LEU A 14 -5.81 -7.09 3.10
N CYS A 15 -6.02 -6.83 4.40
CA CYS A 15 -5.01 -6.22 5.26
C CYS A 15 -3.74 -7.09 5.36
N SER A 16 -3.89 -8.40 5.60
CA SER A 16 -2.76 -9.31 5.65
C SER A 16 -1.99 -9.34 4.32
N LEU A 17 -2.68 -9.44 3.19
CA LEU A 17 -2.05 -9.39 1.86
C LEU A 17 -1.30 -8.09 1.64
N ALA A 18 -1.87 -6.95 2.03
CA ALA A 18 -1.18 -5.66 1.97
C ALA A 18 0.11 -5.65 2.80
N THR A 19 0.10 -6.20 4.02
CA THR A 19 1.31 -6.28 4.86
C THR A 19 2.38 -7.20 4.28
N PHE A 20 1.99 -8.33 3.68
CA PHE A 20 2.92 -9.23 3.00
C PHE A 20 3.55 -8.56 1.78
N LEU A 21 2.75 -7.91 0.94
CA LEU A 21 3.24 -7.16 -0.21
C LEU A 21 4.19 -6.04 0.23
N TRP A 22 3.87 -5.35 1.34
CA TRP A 22 4.71 -4.31 1.91
C TRP A 22 6.09 -4.84 2.30
N MET A 23 6.16 -5.98 3.01
CA MET A 23 7.44 -6.62 3.34
C MET A 23 8.19 -7.09 2.09
N ALA A 24 7.47 -7.53 1.06
CA ALA A 24 8.04 -8.03 -0.18
C ALA A 24 8.48 -6.94 -1.18
N ILE A 25 8.11 -5.66 -0.98
CA ILE A 25 8.47 -4.57 -1.90
C ILE A 25 9.97 -4.54 -2.16
N GLY A 26 10.81 -4.67 -1.12
CA GLY A 26 12.26 -4.62 -1.27
C GLY A 26 12.85 -5.76 -2.12
N SER A 27 12.16 -6.90 -2.21
CA SER A 27 12.59 -8.06 -2.99
C SER A 27 12.00 -8.08 -4.40
N LEU A 28 10.75 -7.64 -4.59
CA LEU A 28 10.09 -7.60 -5.90
C LEU A 28 10.40 -6.33 -6.72
N SER A 29 10.71 -5.20 -6.08
CA SER A 29 10.89 -3.91 -6.73
C SER A 29 12.30 -3.75 -7.32
N ARG A 30 12.53 -4.41 -8.46
CA ARG A 30 13.80 -4.32 -9.19
C ARG A 30 13.93 -3.00 -9.97
N THR A 31 12.82 -2.35 -10.30
CA THR A 31 12.77 -1.05 -11.01
C THR A 31 11.88 -0.04 -10.28
N THR A 32 12.15 1.25 -10.45
CA THR A 32 11.36 2.33 -9.83
C THR A 32 9.89 2.32 -10.26
N GLU A 33 9.60 1.91 -11.50
CA GLU A 33 8.23 1.75 -11.99
C GLU A 33 7.50 0.61 -11.28
N SER A 34 8.17 -0.53 -11.06
CA SER A 34 7.61 -1.66 -10.31
C SER A 34 7.36 -1.32 -8.85
N GLU A 35 8.18 -0.44 -8.25
CA GLU A 35 7.96 0.06 -6.89
C GLU A 35 6.67 0.86 -6.79
N VAL A 36 6.52 1.85 -7.67
CA VAL A 36 5.36 2.75 -7.69
C VAL A 36 4.09 1.96 -7.96
N LEU A 37 4.15 0.95 -8.84
CA LEU A 37 3.03 0.05 -9.08
C LEU A 37 2.68 -0.76 -7.83
N ALA A 38 3.66 -1.39 -7.17
CA ALA A 38 3.43 -2.17 -5.95
C ALA A 38 2.84 -1.32 -4.82
N GLN A 39 3.38 -0.11 -4.63
CA GLN A 39 2.88 0.88 -3.68
C GLN A 39 1.42 1.29 -3.95
N ARG A 40 1.08 1.56 -5.21
CA ARG A 40 -0.30 1.85 -5.61
C ARG A 40 -1.24 0.67 -5.37
N VAL A 41 -0.79 -0.55 -5.62
CA VAL A 41 -1.57 -1.77 -5.36
C VAL A 41 -1.82 -1.92 -3.86
N ILE A 42 -0.80 -1.77 -3.02
CA ILE A 42 -0.96 -1.82 -1.56
C ILE A 42 -1.92 -0.73 -1.07
N ALA A 43 -1.76 0.50 -1.55
CA ALA A 43 -2.65 1.60 -1.21
C ALA A 43 -4.11 1.30 -1.57
N ALA A 44 -4.36 0.74 -2.76
CA ALA A 44 -5.69 0.36 -3.20
C ALA A 44 -6.29 -0.76 -2.33
N ILE A 45 -5.49 -1.78 -1.97
CA ILE A 45 -5.93 -2.87 -1.09
C ILE A 45 -6.26 -2.34 0.32
N CYS A 46 -5.41 -1.48 0.89
CA CYS A 46 -5.64 -0.86 2.19
C CYS A 46 -6.88 0.06 2.20
N LEU A 47 -7.09 0.88 1.15
CA LEU A 47 -8.29 1.70 1.01
C LEU A 47 -9.55 0.85 0.89
N THR A 48 -9.51 -0.22 0.08
CA THR A 48 -10.64 -1.14 -0.07
C THR A 48 -10.98 -1.79 1.26
N SER A 49 -9.96 -2.24 2.02
CA SER A 49 -10.16 -2.79 3.36
C SER A 49 -10.73 -1.76 4.34
N ALA A 50 -10.24 -0.51 4.31
CA ALA A 50 -10.78 0.57 5.13
C ALA A 50 -12.27 0.83 4.84
N VAL A 51 -12.68 0.83 3.56
CA VAL A 51 -14.09 0.99 3.16
C VAL A 51 -14.95 -0.17 3.65
N LEU A 52 -14.45 -1.42 3.55
CA LEU A 52 -15.12 -2.61 4.09
C LEU A 52 -15.30 -2.52 5.61
N LEU A 53 -14.26 -2.15 6.35
CA LEU A 53 -14.29 -1.96 7.80
C LEU A 53 -15.27 -0.84 8.21
N PHE A 54 -15.31 0.26 7.46
CA PHE A 54 -16.25 1.36 7.71
C PHE A 54 -17.69 0.93 7.45
N SER A 55 -17.93 0.19 6.37
CA SER A 55 -19.25 -0.36 6.03
C SER A 55 -19.73 -1.38 7.06
N LEU A 56 -18.81 -2.21 7.58
CA LEU A 56 -19.06 -3.15 8.66
C LEU A 56 -19.44 -2.41 9.95
N HIS A 57 -18.75 -1.32 10.28
CA HIS A 57 -19.08 -0.49 11.44
C HIS A 57 -20.49 0.12 11.35
N TYR A 58 -20.86 0.69 10.19
CA TYR A 58 -22.18 1.29 9.99
C TYR A 58 -23.31 0.25 10.07
N SER A 59 -23.01 -0.98 9.65
CA SER A 59 -23.95 -2.12 9.68
C SER A 59 -24.05 -2.79 11.05
N GLY A 60 -23.36 -2.27 12.08
CA GLY A 60 -23.36 -2.84 13.42
C GLY A 60 -22.57 -4.15 13.54
N GLY A 61 -21.68 -4.43 12.59
CA GLY A 61 -20.80 -5.60 12.63
C GLY A 61 -19.83 -5.52 13.81
N GLU A 62 -19.54 -6.68 14.38
CA GLU A 62 -18.53 -6.83 15.42
C GLU A 62 -17.29 -7.43 14.80
N ILE A 63 -16.11 -6.88 15.14
CA ILE A 63 -14.84 -7.53 14.84
C ILE A 63 -14.41 -8.19 16.13
N TRP A 64 -14.22 -9.51 16.08
CA TRP A 64 -13.85 -10.30 17.26
C TRP A 64 -14.79 -10.09 18.47
N GLY A 65 -16.11 -10.01 18.23
CA GLY A 65 -17.12 -9.84 19.28
C GLY A 65 -17.10 -8.48 19.98
N SER A 66 -16.48 -7.46 19.38
CA SER A 66 -16.51 -6.09 19.89
C SER A 66 -16.76 -5.06 18.78
N SER A 67 -17.92 -4.41 18.83
CA SER A 67 -18.31 -3.34 17.90
C SER A 67 -17.37 -2.11 17.91
N LYS A 68 -16.57 -1.91 18.97
CA LYS A 68 -15.69 -0.74 19.11
C LYS A 68 -14.34 -0.89 18.42
N ILE A 69 -13.90 -2.12 18.12
CA ILE A 69 -12.57 -2.41 17.55
C ILE A 69 -12.50 -2.06 16.06
N ALA A 70 -13.64 -2.09 15.35
CA ALA A 70 -13.71 -1.74 13.94
C ALA A 70 -13.21 -0.32 13.63
N ARG A 71 -13.44 0.64 14.53
CA ARG A 71 -13.05 2.05 14.37
C ARG A 71 -11.53 2.27 14.31
N PRO A 72 -10.73 1.88 15.33
CA PRO A 72 -9.28 2.08 15.28
C PRO A 72 -8.64 1.30 14.12
N PHE A 73 -9.16 0.11 13.78
CA PHE A 73 -8.67 -0.66 12.63
C PHE A 73 -8.90 0.05 11.30
N ALA A 74 -10.08 0.64 11.08
CA ALA A 74 -10.34 1.42 9.88
C ALA A 74 -9.38 2.63 9.75
N VAL A 75 -9.11 3.33 10.86
CA VAL A 75 -8.16 4.45 10.87
C VAL A 75 -6.73 4.00 10.55
N ILE A 76 -6.29 2.88 11.15
CA ILE A 76 -4.97 2.31 10.88
C ILE A 76 -4.85 1.91 9.40
N ALA A 77 -5.89 1.30 8.81
CA ALA A 77 -5.91 0.93 7.39
C ALA A 77 -5.77 2.16 6.47
N VAL A 78 -6.45 3.28 6.79
CA VAL A 78 -6.29 4.54 6.06
C VAL A 78 -4.87 5.10 6.21
N MET A 79 -4.33 5.11 7.43
CA MET A 79 -2.95 5.57 7.66
C MET A 79 -1.93 4.73 6.88
N MET A 80 -2.12 3.41 6.83
CA MET A 80 -1.26 2.51 6.06
C MET A 80 -1.38 2.75 4.55
N ALA A 81 -2.59 3.01 4.06
CA ALA A 81 -2.80 3.39 2.66
C ALA A 81 -2.01 4.66 2.31
N LEU A 82 -2.11 5.70 3.14
CA LEU A 82 -1.36 6.95 2.95
C LEU A 82 0.16 6.71 3.00
N ALA A 83 0.62 5.93 3.98
CA ALA A 83 2.03 5.58 4.12
C ALA A 83 2.56 4.84 2.87
N SER A 84 1.75 3.98 2.27
CA SER A 84 2.16 3.19 1.13
C SER A 84 2.33 3.98 -0.18
N VAL A 85 1.70 5.14 -0.31
CA VAL A 85 1.83 6.02 -1.50
C VAL A 85 3.13 6.82 -1.48
N MET A 86 3.85 6.86 -0.35
CA MET A 86 5.15 7.53 -0.26
C MET A 86 6.23 6.66 -0.91
N ASN A 87 6.79 7.13 -2.02
CA ASN A 87 7.80 6.41 -2.79
C ASN A 87 9.10 6.21 -1.99
N ILE A 88 9.44 4.95 -1.68
CA ILE A 88 10.53 4.62 -0.75
C ILE A 88 11.89 4.86 -1.39
N LYS A 89 12.05 4.63 -2.71
CA LYS A 89 13.33 4.83 -3.40
C LYS A 89 13.67 6.28 -3.72
N GLY A 90 12.73 7.21 -3.60
CA GLY A 90 12.90 8.57 -4.11
C GLY A 90 13.05 8.58 -5.64
N LYS A 91 12.68 9.69 -6.28
CA LYS A 91 13.15 9.93 -7.65
C LYS A 91 14.61 10.34 -7.51
N ASP A 92 15.53 9.73 -8.29
CA ASP A 92 16.91 10.22 -8.42
C ASP A 92 16.87 11.64 -9.02
N VAL A 93 16.60 12.63 -8.16
CA VAL A 93 16.67 14.07 -8.45
C VAL A 93 18.12 14.56 -8.34
N GLN A 94 18.96 13.76 -7.69
CA GLN A 94 20.39 13.81 -7.91
C GLN A 94 20.63 13.17 -9.27
N GLY A 95 20.51 13.99 -10.31
CA GLY A 95 21.10 13.68 -11.60
C GLY A 95 22.59 13.53 -11.39
N GLU A 96 23.03 12.35 -10.96
CA GLU A 96 24.42 11.97 -11.05
C GLU A 96 24.72 12.05 -12.54
N ALA A 97 25.45 13.09 -12.92
CA ALA A 97 25.88 13.31 -14.27
C ALA A 97 26.77 12.11 -14.60
N ASN A 98 26.18 11.06 -15.18
CA ASN A 98 26.89 9.83 -15.49
C ASN A 98 28.09 10.22 -16.37
N PRO A 99 29.35 10.07 -15.91
CA PRO A 99 30.51 10.52 -16.65
C PRO A 99 30.59 9.88 -18.04
N HIS A 100 30.02 8.68 -18.22
CA HIS A 100 29.88 8.06 -19.55
C HIS A 100 28.96 8.81 -20.51
N LYS A 101 27.90 9.48 -20.03
CA LYS A 101 27.05 10.35 -20.86
C LYS A 101 27.71 11.70 -21.15
N ILE A 102 28.56 12.20 -20.24
CA ILE A 102 29.29 13.46 -20.41
C ILE A 102 30.42 13.28 -21.45
N MET A 103 31.19 12.19 -21.35
CA MET A 103 32.31 11.92 -22.27
C MET A 103 31.83 11.68 -23.70
N LYS A 104 30.65 11.08 -23.89
CA LYS A 104 30.09 10.86 -25.23
C LYS A 104 29.69 12.16 -25.92
N LYS A 105 29.10 13.11 -25.19
CA LYS A 105 28.79 14.45 -25.73
C LYS A 105 30.04 15.24 -26.14
N ASN A 106 31.19 14.98 -25.53
CA ASN A 106 32.41 15.72 -25.79
C ASN A 106 33.22 15.16 -26.98
N ASN A 107 32.95 13.92 -27.41
CA ASN A 107 33.58 13.32 -28.60
C ASN A 107 32.76 13.52 -29.89
N ASP A 108 31.49 13.93 -29.77
CA ASP A 108 30.61 14.24 -30.90
C ASP A 108 30.63 15.75 -31.27
N GLN A 109 31.56 16.54 -30.69
CA GLN A 109 31.82 17.95 -30.98
C GLN A 109 33.27 18.12 -31.46
#